data_AF-B4RQ84-F1
#
_entry.id   AF-B4RQ84-F1
#
_cell.length_a   1.000
_cell.length_b   1.000
_cell.length_c   1.000
_cell.angle_alpha   90.00
_cell.angle_beta   90.00
_cell.angle_gamma   90.00
#
_symmetry.space_group_name_H-M   'P 1'
#
loop_
_entity.id
_entity.type
_entity.pdbx_description
1 polymer ?
#
loop_
_entity_poly.entity_id
_entity_poly.type
_entity_poly.pdbx_seq_one_letter_code
_entity_poly.pdbx_strand_id
1 'polypeptide(L)'
;MWIWLIPFGDNRCSVGVVGTPDKLAGESETVLKKFVYECPMLSEILDKAVWENDFPFRSIQGYSANVKSLHGRHFALLGNAAEFLDPVFSSGVTIALHSAELAADLLTKQLKSEAADWQTEFAEPLMIGVDAFRTYVDGWYDFRFQNVVYAPDRSPEISRMLSSILAGYAWDTENPFVAKSEQRLTALSEWVGQLESE
;
A
#
# COMPACT_ATOMS: atom_id res chain seq x y z
N MET A 1 5.25 -9.37 10.65
CA MET A 1 4.84 -10.17 9.46
C MET A 1 3.35 -10.05 9.33
N TRP A 2 2.84 -10.12 8.11
CA TRP A 2 1.40 -10.09 7.85
C TRP A 2 1.10 -10.98 6.65
N ILE A 3 -0.18 -11.31 6.47
CA ILE A 3 -0.64 -12.25 5.46
C ILE A 3 -1.80 -11.59 4.71
N TRP A 4 -1.80 -11.66 3.38
CA TRP A 4 -2.99 -11.34 2.60
C TRP A 4 -3.76 -12.62 2.24
N LEU A 5 -5.08 -12.49 2.14
CA LEU A 5 -5.97 -13.46 1.50
C LEU A 5 -6.94 -12.68 0.61
N ILE A 6 -6.84 -12.85 -0.71
CA ILE A 6 -7.66 -12.14 -1.71
C ILE A 6 -8.49 -13.17 -2.46
N PRO A 7 -9.82 -13.24 -2.21
CA PRO A 7 -10.69 -14.17 -2.92
C PRO A 7 -11.00 -13.69 -4.35
N PHE A 8 -11.08 -14.65 -5.27
CA PHE A 8 -11.54 -14.46 -6.64
C PHE A 8 -12.92 -15.09 -6.85
N GLY A 9 -13.61 -14.69 -7.92
CA GLY A 9 -14.98 -15.15 -8.22
C GLY A 9 -15.09 -16.62 -8.64
N ASP A 10 -13.98 -17.31 -8.84
CA ASP A 10 -13.88 -18.70 -9.30
C ASP A 10 -13.47 -19.68 -8.19
N ASN A 11 -13.78 -19.35 -6.92
CA ASN A 11 -13.41 -20.12 -5.72
C ASN A 11 -11.90 -20.31 -5.54
N ARG A 12 -11.08 -19.45 -6.14
CA ARG A 12 -9.64 -19.37 -5.90
C ARG A 12 -9.34 -18.19 -4.99
N CYS A 13 -8.22 -18.28 -4.28
CA CYS A 13 -7.69 -17.17 -3.50
C CYS A 13 -6.21 -16.94 -3.83
N SER A 14 -5.80 -15.68 -3.88
CA SER A 14 -4.40 -15.32 -3.75
C SER A 14 -4.04 -15.24 -2.27
N VAL A 15 -2.96 -15.90 -1.87
CA VAL A 15 -2.43 -15.89 -0.50
C VAL A 15 -0.94 -15.60 -0.53
N GLY A 16 -0.47 -14.77 0.39
CA GLY A 16 0.93 -14.42 0.49
C GLY A 16 1.30 -13.99 1.90
N VAL A 17 2.54 -14.30 2.29
CA VAL A 17 3.11 -13.94 3.58
C VAL A 17 4.20 -12.90 3.33
N VAL A 18 4.14 -11.79 4.06
CA VAL A 18 5.08 -10.68 3.96
C VAL A 18 5.81 -10.50 5.29
N GLY A 19 7.12 -10.35 5.21
CA GLY A 19 8.00 -10.37 6.37
C GLY A 19 9.45 -10.13 5.99
N THR A 20 10.31 -10.12 7.01
CA THR A 20 11.74 -9.93 6.83
C THR A 20 12.39 -11.18 6.21
N PRO A 21 13.46 -11.03 5.42
CA PRO A 21 14.10 -12.17 4.74
C PRO A 21 14.54 -13.30 5.66
N ASP A 22 14.97 -13.00 6.89
CA ASP A 22 15.37 -13.99 7.89
C ASP A 22 14.20 -14.87 8.35
N LYS A 23 12.99 -14.30 8.43
CA LYS A 23 11.78 -15.04 8.82
C LYS A 23 11.20 -15.87 7.68
N LEU A 24 11.44 -15.45 6.43
CA LEU A 24 10.94 -16.11 5.22
C LEU A 24 11.99 -16.98 4.53
N ALA A 25 13.08 -17.32 5.22
CA ALA A 25 14.12 -18.17 4.68
C ALA A 25 13.63 -19.62 4.51
N GLY A 26 13.87 -20.21 3.34
CA GLY A 26 13.55 -21.59 3.02
C GLY A 26 12.75 -21.74 1.72
N GLU A 27 12.23 -22.96 1.51
CA GLU A 27 11.38 -23.27 0.35
C GLU A 27 10.04 -22.52 0.43
N SER A 28 9.66 -21.86 -0.67
CA SER A 28 8.54 -20.91 -0.69
C SER A 28 7.20 -21.54 -0.28
N GLU A 29 6.94 -22.78 -0.71
CA GLU A 29 5.74 -23.51 -0.33
C GLU A 29 5.68 -23.77 1.18
N THR A 30 6.76 -24.32 1.73
CA THR A 30 6.86 -24.67 3.16
C THR A 30 6.68 -23.43 4.03
N VAL A 31 7.35 -22.34 3.68
CA VAL A 31 7.26 -21.06 4.39
C VAL A 31 5.84 -20.50 4.34
N LEU A 32 5.22 -20.47 3.15
CA LEU A 32 3.87 -19.96 2.96
C LEU A 32 2.84 -20.75 3.78
N LYS A 33 2.82 -22.08 3.63
CA LYS A 33 1.89 -22.96 4.35
C LYS A 33 2.07 -22.86 5.86
N LYS A 34 3.33 -22.84 6.34
CA LYS A 34 3.62 -22.70 7.77
C LYS A 34 2.95 -21.47 8.37
N PHE A 35 3.22 -20.28 7.83
CA PHE A 35 2.70 -19.05 8.42
C PHE A 35 1.18 -18.90 8.22
N VAL A 36 0.64 -19.40 7.12
CA VAL A 36 -0.81 -19.42 6.90
C VAL A 36 -1.52 -20.28 7.95
N TYR A 37 -1.03 -21.49 8.22
CA TYR A 37 -1.67 -22.41 9.19
C TYR A 37 -1.35 -22.07 10.65
N GLU A 38 -0.35 -21.22 10.93
CA GLU A 38 -0.13 -20.64 12.26
C GLU A 38 -1.19 -19.59 12.63
N CYS A 39 -1.90 -19.00 11.65
CA CYS A 39 -3.00 -18.08 11.90
C CYS A 39 -4.32 -18.85 12.06
N PRO A 40 -4.96 -18.86 13.26
CA PRO A 40 -6.13 -19.72 13.51
C PRO A 40 -7.28 -19.50 12.52
N MET A 41 -7.60 -18.24 12.22
CA MET A 41 -8.66 -17.88 11.29
C MET A 41 -8.37 -18.36 9.86
N LEU A 42 -7.13 -18.22 9.38
CA LEU A 42 -6.76 -18.71 8.05
C LEU A 42 -6.70 -20.23 8.00
N SER A 43 -6.26 -20.88 9.07
CA SER A 43 -6.26 -22.34 9.17
C SER A 43 -7.67 -22.91 9.07
N GLU A 44 -8.67 -22.22 9.65
CA GLU A 44 -10.08 -22.60 9.53
C GLU A 44 -10.61 -22.37 8.11
N ILE A 45 -10.37 -21.19 7.53
CA ILE A 45 -10.88 -20.84 6.19
C ILE A 45 -10.24 -21.71 5.08
N LEU A 46 -8.99 -22.12 5.25
CA LEU A 46 -8.20 -22.84 4.25
C LEU A 46 -8.01 -24.33 4.56
N ASP A 47 -8.86 -24.90 5.43
CA ASP A 47 -8.80 -26.31 5.85
C ASP A 47 -8.84 -27.30 4.67
N LYS A 48 -9.58 -26.94 3.62
CA LYS A 48 -9.82 -27.73 2.39
C LYS A 48 -9.20 -27.08 1.16
N ALA A 49 -8.30 -26.10 1.34
CA ALA A 49 -7.66 -25.44 0.22
C ALA A 49 -6.80 -26.42 -0.59
N VAL A 50 -6.99 -26.42 -1.92
CA VAL A 50 -6.16 -27.18 -2.85
C VAL A 50 -5.00 -26.28 -3.30
N TRP A 51 -3.81 -26.55 -2.78
CA TRP A 51 -2.60 -25.78 -3.09
C TRP A 51 -1.98 -26.14 -4.43
N GLU A 52 -2.13 -27.39 -4.86
CA GLU A 52 -1.64 -27.89 -6.14
C GLU A 52 -2.59 -27.44 -7.27
N ASN A 53 -2.18 -26.42 -8.04
CA ASN A 53 -3.03 -25.81 -9.06
C ASN A 53 -2.26 -25.35 -10.30
N ASP A 54 -1.14 -26.01 -10.61
CA ASP A 54 -0.21 -25.71 -11.71
C ASP A 54 0.43 -24.31 -11.68
N PHE A 55 0.18 -23.52 -10.64
CA PHE A 55 0.85 -22.24 -10.42
C PHE A 55 2.01 -22.40 -9.43
N PRO A 56 3.22 -21.94 -9.75
CA PRO A 56 4.37 -22.10 -8.87
C PRO A 56 4.26 -21.18 -7.65
N PHE A 57 4.76 -21.65 -6.50
CA PHE A 57 5.06 -20.80 -5.36
C PHE A 57 6.19 -19.83 -5.76
N ARG A 58 5.96 -18.53 -5.55
CA ARG A 58 6.94 -17.49 -5.90
C ARG A 58 7.38 -16.74 -4.66
N SER A 59 8.63 -16.27 -4.70
CA SER A 59 9.19 -15.35 -3.72
C SER A 59 9.65 -14.09 -4.43
N ILE A 60 9.36 -12.94 -3.84
CA ILE A 60 9.79 -11.63 -4.32
C ILE A 60 10.48 -10.94 -3.14
N GLN A 61 11.69 -10.44 -3.38
CA GLN A 61 12.50 -9.73 -2.40
C GLN A 61 12.94 -8.37 -2.96
N GLY A 62 13.23 -7.42 -2.07
CA GLY A 62 13.75 -6.10 -2.47
C GLY A 62 12.78 -5.30 -3.35
N TYR A 63 11.48 -5.46 -3.13
CA TYR A 63 10.44 -4.80 -3.92
C TYR A 63 10.31 -3.30 -3.61
N SER A 64 10.77 -2.84 -2.44
CA SER A 64 10.73 -1.43 -2.08
C SER A 64 11.91 -0.69 -2.71
N ALA A 65 11.61 0.32 -3.52
CA ALA A 65 12.59 1.12 -4.24
C ALA A 65 12.05 2.52 -4.54
N ASN A 66 12.95 3.50 -4.59
CA ASN A 66 12.62 4.89 -4.94
C ASN A 66 13.63 5.45 -5.96
N VAL A 67 13.21 6.47 -6.70
CA VAL A 67 13.98 7.17 -7.74
C VAL A 67 14.38 8.57 -7.28
N LYS A 68 15.41 9.14 -7.91
CA LYS A 68 15.87 10.52 -7.63
C LYS A 68 15.03 11.58 -8.34
N SER A 69 14.31 11.20 -9.39
CA SER A 69 13.45 12.08 -10.18
C SER A 69 12.35 11.28 -10.84
N LEU A 70 11.13 11.83 -10.86
CA LEU A 70 9.97 11.23 -11.52
C LEU A 70 9.91 11.58 -13.02
N HIS A 71 10.67 12.58 -13.46
CA HIS A 71 10.70 13.03 -14.86
C HIS A 71 12.08 13.55 -15.25
N GLY A 72 12.25 13.81 -16.54
CA GLY A 72 13.38 14.53 -17.08
C GLY A 72 13.22 14.75 -18.57
N ARG A 73 14.32 15.12 -19.24
CA ARG A 73 14.24 15.42 -20.67
C ARG A 73 13.80 14.19 -21.46
N HIS A 74 12.57 14.25 -21.97
CA HIS A 74 11.93 13.22 -22.80
C HIS A 74 11.57 11.91 -22.07
N PHE A 75 11.39 11.93 -20.75
CA PHE A 75 10.86 10.78 -20.03
C PHE A 75 10.07 11.18 -18.78
N ALA A 76 9.15 10.30 -18.37
CA ALA A 76 8.47 10.31 -17.09
C ALA A 76 8.39 8.85 -16.57
N LEU A 77 8.44 8.68 -15.26
CA LEU A 77 8.37 7.38 -14.57
C LEU A 77 7.01 7.23 -13.92
N LEU A 78 6.34 6.11 -14.21
CA LEU A 78 4.95 5.85 -13.80
C LEU A 78 4.87 4.57 -12.97
N GLY A 79 3.93 4.53 -12.02
CA GLY A 79 3.73 3.39 -11.13
C GLY A 79 5.03 2.89 -10.49
N ASN A 80 5.27 1.58 -10.55
CA ASN A 80 6.45 0.96 -9.95
C ASN A 80 7.79 1.40 -10.58
N ALA A 81 7.79 2.04 -11.76
CA ALA A 81 9.02 2.63 -12.31
C ALA A 81 9.45 3.89 -11.55
N ALA A 82 8.52 4.53 -10.84
CA ALA A 82 8.77 5.67 -9.96
C ALA A 82 9.06 5.20 -8.52
N GLU A 83 8.09 4.58 -7.86
CA GLU A 83 8.26 4.13 -6.48
C GLU A 83 7.34 2.95 -6.19
N PHE A 84 7.82 2.02 -5.38
CA PHE A 84 6.97 0.99 -4.78
C PHE A 84 7.23 0.95 -3.27
N LEU A 85 6.16 1.08 -2.49
CA LEU A 85 6.22 1.19 -1.04
C LEU A 85 6.18 -0.20 -0.40
N ASP A 86 4.97 -0.73 -0.22
CA ASP A 86 4.70 -2.03 0.41
C ASP A 86 3.27 -2.49 0.01
N PRO A 87 3.02 -3.80 -0.11
CA PRO A 87 1.69 -4.28 -0.53
C PRO A 87 0.60 -4.24 0.55
N VAL A 88 0.88 -3.84 1.79
CA VAL A 88 -0.07 -3.89 2.93
C VAL A 88 -1.44 -3.24 2.64
N PHE A 89 -1.47 -2.13 1.90
CA PHE A 89 -2.72 -1.43 1.53
C PHE A 89 -3.09 -1.54 0.05
N SER A 90 -2.43 -2.42 -0.70
CA SER A 90 -2.75 -2.69 -2.12
C SER A 90 -2.80 -1.43 -3.02
N SER A 91 -2.01 -0.40 -2.71
CA SER A 91 -2.07 0.92 -3.39
C SER A 91 -1.34 0.98 -4.73
N GLY A 92 -0.47 0.01 -5.04
CA GLY A 92 0.44 0.08 -6.20
C GLY A 92 -0.27 0.25 -7.55
N VAL A 93 -1.39 -0.44 -7.78
CA VAL A 93 -2.16 -0.30 -9.03
C VAL A 93 -2.83 1.07 -9.11
N THR A 94 -3.37 1.57 -8.00
CA THR A 94 -3.97 2.91 -7.93
C THR A 94 -2.94 3.99 -8.25
N ILE A 95 -1.74 3.90 -7.66
CA ILE A 95 -0.62 4.83 -7.95
C ILE A 95 -0.21 4.74 -9.42
N ALA A 96 -0.14 3.53 -9.99
CA ALA A 96 0.20 3.36 -11.40
C ALA A 96 -0.82 4.03 -12.33
N LEU A 97 -2.11 3.81 -12.09
CA LEU A 97 -3.18 4.42 -12.90
C LEU A 97 -3.21 5.94 -12.73
N HIS A 98 -3.11 6.45 -11.50
CA HIS A 98 -3.15 7.89 -11.25
C HIS A 98 -1.92 8.61 -11.84
N SER A 99 -0.72 8.02 -11.71
CA SER A 99 0.47 8.57 -12.38
C SER A 99 0.31 8.59 -13.91
N ALA A 100 -0.31 7.56 -14.49
CA ALA A 100 -0.55 7.51 -15.93
C ALA A 100 -1.57 8.55 -16.40
N GLU A 101 -2.61 8.80 -15.62
CA GLU A 101 -3.60 9.86 -15.86
C GLU A 101 -2.94 11.25 -15.91
N LEU A 102 -2.21 11.62 -14.85
CA LEU A 102 -1.49 12.90 -14.77
C LEU A 102 -0.50 13.07 -15.93
N ALA A 103 0.28 12.03 -16.22
CA ALA A 103 1.28 12.07 -17.28
C ALA A 103 0.66 12.16 -18.68
N ALA A 104 -0.47 11.46 -18.94
CA ALA A 104 -1.13 11.48 -20.24
C ALA A 104 -1.70 12.86 -20.57
N ASP A 105 -2.32 13.52 -19.60
CA ASP A 105 -2.86 14.87 -19.75
C ASP A 105 -1.74 15.88 -20.02
N LEU A 106 -0.66 15.81 -19.24
CA LEU A 106 0.47 16.73 -19.38
C LEU A 106 1.25 16.50 -20.68
N LEU A 107 1.47 15.23 -21.06
CA LEU A 107 2.10 14.89 -22.34
C LEU A 107 1.27 15.42 -23.52
N THR A 108 -0.05 15.33 -23.42
CA THR A 108 -0.95 15.85 -24.47
C THR A 108 -0.80 17.36 -24.65
N LYS A 109 -0.69 18.14 -23.55
CA LYS A 109 -0.38 19.58 -23.60
C LYS A 109 0.97 19.84 -24.28
N GLN A 110 2.01 19.12 -23.84
CA GLN A 110 3.36 19.29 -24.40
C GLN A 110 3.43 18.98 -25.90
N LEU A 111 2.75 17.93 -26.37
CA LEU A 111 2.70 17.58 -27.79
C LEU A 111 1.98 18.63 -28.64
N LYS A 112 1.09 19.44 -28.04
CA LYS A 112 0.45 20.59 -28.68
C LYS A 112 1.30 21.87 -28.61
N SER A 113 2.53 21.78 -28.11
CA SER A 113 3.42 22.94 -27.85
C SER A 113 2.85 23.93 -26.83
N GLU A 114 1.96 23.47 -25.94
CA GLU A 114 1.50 24.23 -24.78
C GLU A 114 2.56 24.16 -23.67
N ALA A 115 2.53 25.12 -22.74
CA ALA A 115 3.39 25.06 -21.56
C ALA A 115 2.99 23.86 -20.70
N ALA A 116 3.98 23.04 -20.34
CA ALA A 116 3.83 21.84 -19.52
C ALA A 116 4.98 21.80 -18.50
N ASP A 117 4.64 21.91 -17.21
CA ASP A 117 5.59 21.82 -16.12
C ASP A 117 5.45 20.47 -15.40
N TRP A 118 6.32 19.52 -15.76
CA TRP A 118 6.33 18.17 -15.17
C TRP A 118 6.65 18.15 -13.67
N GLN A 119 7.22 19.22 -13.12
CA GLN A 119 7.44 19.29 -11.69
C GLN A 119 6.14 19.62 -10.96
N THR A 120 5.48 20.71 -11.33
CA THR A 120 4.31 21.24 -10.61
C THR A 120 3.00 20.60 -11.04
N GLU A 121 2.91 20.07 -12.27
CA GLU A 121 1.68 19.46 -12.81
C GLU A 121 1.69 17.92 -12.76
N PHE A 122 2.84 17.27 -12.53
CA PHE A 122 2.95 15.81 -12.46
C PHE A 122 3.62 15.31 -11.18
N ALA A 123 4.87 15.70 -10.91
CA ALA A 123 5.62 15.15 -9.79
C ALA A 123 5.02 15.55 -8.44
N GLU A 124 4.83 16.84 -8.19
CA GLU A 124 4.28 17.34 -6.92
C GLU A 124 2.86 16.80 -6.64
N PRO A 125 1.91 16.83 -7.61
CA PRO A 125 0.60 16.24 -7.41
C PRO A 125 0.64 14.74 -7.14
N LEU A 126 1.48 13.98 -7.87
CA LEU A 126 1.61 12.55 -7.65
C LEU A 126 2.12 12.25 -6.23
N MET A 127 3.12 13.01 -5.76
CA MET A 127 3.75 12.80 -4.46
C MET A 127 2.80 13.02 -3.28
N ILE A 128 1.75 13.83 -3.40
CA ILE A 128 0.75 14.00 -2.32
C ILE A 128 0.19 12.65 -1.87
N GLY A 129 -0.31 11.84 -2.81
CA GLY A 129 -0.88 10.54 -2.48
C GLY A 129 0.16 9.48 -2.15
N VAL A 130 1.33 9.53 -2.81
CA VAL A 130 2.44 8.61 -2.50
C VAL A 130 2.93 8.82 -1.07
N ASP A 131 3.12 10.08 -0.64
CA ASP A 131 3.54 10.44 0.72
C ASP A 131 2.46 10.07 1.75
N ALA A 132 1.18 10.29 1.43
CA ALA A 132 0.08 9.85 2.28
C ALA A 132 0.13 8.33 2.49
N PHE A 133 0.21 7.53 1.43
CA PHE A 133 0.35 6.07 1.55
C PHE A 133 1.60 5.67 2.32
N ARG A 134 2.75 6.33 2.08
CA ARG A 134 4.00 6.06 2.79
C ARG A 134 3.82 6.24 4.30
N THR A 135 3.20 7.33 4.75
CA THR A 135 2.90 7.54 6.17
C THR A 135 2.12 6.37 6.78
N TYR A 136 1.09 5.86 6.11
CA TYR A 136 0.29 4.75 6.67
C TYR A 136 1.04 3.42 6.63
N VAL A 137 1.86 3.19 5.60
CA VAL A 137 2.73 2.00 5.50
C VAL A 137 3.74 2.02 6.65
N ASP A 138 4.45 3.12 6.83
CA ASP A 138 5.42 3.29 7.93
C ASP A 138 4.72 3.15 9.28
N GLY A 139 3.57 3.81 9.42
CA GLY A 139 2.69 3.73 10.58
C GLY A 139 2.18 2.32 10.89
N TRP A 140 2.02 1.47 9.87
CA TRP A 140 1.67 0.07 10.08
C TRP A 140 2.83 -0.68 10.73
N TYR A 141 4.06 -0.49 10.25
CA TYR A 141 5.24 -1.20 10.75
C TYR A 141 5.77 -0.68 12.08
N ASP A 142 5.55 0.59 12.41
CA ASP A 142 5.90 1.18 13.72
C ASP A 142 4.75 1.16 14.75
N PHE A 143 3.65 0.49 14.42
CA PHE A 143 2.43 0.31 15.21
C PHE A 143 1.54 1.54 15.41
N ARG A 144 1.94 2.75 14.98
CA ARG A 144 1.08 3.94 15.13
C ARG A 144 -0.29 3.75 14.49
N PHE A 145 -0.31 3.24 13.26
CA PHE A 145 -1.57 3.01 12.55
C PHE A 145 -2.32 1.78 13.07
N GLN A 146 -1.62 0.74 13.52
CA GLN A 146 -2.27 -0.41 14.15
C GLN A 146 -3.04 0.00 15.42
N ASN A 147 -2.44 0.83 16.28
CA ASN A 147 -3.10 1.35 17.48
C ASN A 147 -4.40 2.09 17.13
N VAL A 148 -4.37 2.91 16.07
CA VAL A 148 -5.56 3.62 15.58
C VAL A 148 -6.62 2.67 15.03
N VAL A 149 -6.20 1.65 14.26
CA VAL A 149 -7.12 0.67 13.66
C VAL A 149 -7.82 -0.16 14.73
N TYR A 150 -7.12 -0.56 15.79
CA TYR A 150 -7.65 -1.47 16.81
C TYR A 150 -8.16 -0.78 18.08
N ALA A 151 -8.17 0.56 18.13
CA ALA A 151 -8.72 1.29 19.26
C ALA A 151 -10.21 0.92 19.51
N PRO A 152 -10.65 0.78 20.78
CA PRO A 152 -12.02 0.36 21.11
C PRO A 152 -13.08 1.42 20.79
N ASP A 153 -12.75 2.71 20.95
CA ASP A 153 -13.70 3.84 20.82
C ASP A 153 -13.34 4.77 19.65
N ARG A 154 -13.30 4.23 18.44
CA ARG A 154 -12.95 5.00 17.23
C ARG A 154 -14.06 5.97 16.85
N SER A 155 -13.67 7.22 16.58
CA SER A 155 -14.57 8.21 15.98
C SER A 155 -15.00 7.76 14.57
N PRO A 156 -16.32 7.65 14.29
CA PRO A 156 -16.80 7.28 12.97
C PRO A 156 -16.37 8.23 11.85
N GLU A 157 -16.18 9.51 12.18
CA GLU A 157 -15.68 10.50 11.22
C GLU A 157 -14.23 10.25 10.84
N ILE A 158 -13.37 10.01 11.83
CA ILE A 158 -11.96 9.67 11.60
C ILE A 158 -11.85 8.35 10.84
N SER A 159 -12.66 7.34 11.22
CA SER A 159 -12.69 6.06 10.48
C SER A 159 -13.07 6.25 9.02
N ARG A 160 -14.01 7.15 8.68
CA ARG A 160 -14.35 7.47 7.28
C ARG A 160 -13.18 8.14 6.55
N MET A 161 -12.50 9.09 7.20
CA MET A 161 -11.33 9.78 6.62
C MET A 161 -10.16 8.83 6.36
N LEU A 162 -9.91 7.87 7.25
CA LEU A 162 -8.88 6.86 7.05
C LEU A 162 -9.29 5.86 5.97
N SER A 163 -10.57 5.46 5.97
CA SER A 163 -11.11 4.53 4.97
C SER A 163 -11.06 5.10 3.55
N SER A 164 -11.24 6.41 3.36
CA SER A 164 -11.14 7.02 2.03
C SER A 164 -9.72 6.91 1.45
N ILE A 165 -8.69 7.03 2.28
CA ILE A 165 -7.29 6.83 1.88
C ILE A 165 -7.08 5.39 1.42
N LEU A 166 -7.54 4.42 2.22
CA LEU A 166 -7.48 2.99 1.89
C LEU A 166 -8.30 2.64 0.62
N ALA A 167 -9.34 3.41 0.33
CA ALA A 167 -10.13 3.29 -0.89
C ALA A 167 -9.47 3.96 -2.12
N GLY A 168 -8.29 4.56 -1.98
CA GLY A 168 -7.55 5.18 -3.07
C GLY A 168 -7.70 6.69 -3.20
N TYR A 169 -8.48 7.36 -2.33
CA TYR A 169 -8.65 8.82 -2.33
C TYR A 169 -7.47 9.52 -1.62
N ALA A 170 -6.24 9.07 -1.88
CA ALA A 170 -5.02 9.59 -1.27
C ALA A 170 -4.61 10.98 -1.81
N TRP A 171 -5.34 11.52 -2.79
CA TRP A 171 -5.11 12.85 -3.35
C TRP A 171 -6.19 13.87 -2.95
N ASP A 172 -7.16 13.48 -2.11
CA ASP A 172 -8.16 14.41 -1.56
C ASP A 172 -7.54 15.25 -0.44
N THR A 173 -7.07 16.45 -0.76
CA THR A 173 -6.42 17.35 0.21
C THR A 173 -7.38 18.01 1.19
N GLU A 174 -8.69 17.92 0.98
CA GLU A 174 -9.68 18.34 1.98
C GLU A 174 -9.70 17.36 3.17
N ASN A 175 -9.27 16.12 2.95
CA ASN A 175 -9.05 15.16 4.02
C ASN A 175 -7.77 15.53 4.81
N PRO A 176 -7.87 15.89 6.10
CA PRO A 176 -6.70 16.26 6.89
C PRO A 176 -5.71 15.10 7.08
N PHE A 177 -6.18 13.86 6.97
CA PHE A 177 -5.36 12.64 7.04
C PHE A 177 -4.58 12.36 5.73
N VAL A 178 -4.88 13.08 4.66
CA VAL A 178 -4.05 13.16 3.45
C VAL A 178 -3.11 14.36 3.56
N ALA A 179 -3.67 15.58 3.66
CA ALA A 179 -2.88 16.82 3.60
C ALA A 179 -1.83 16.98 4.71
N LYS A 180 -2.04 16.30 5.86
CA LYS A 180 -1.13 16.32 7.00
C LYS A 180 -0.95 14.92 7.60
N SER A 181 -0.86 13.91 6.73
CA SER A 181 -0.82 12.48 7.10
C SER A 181 0.05 12.21 8.32
N GLU A 182 1.32 12.61 8.29
CA GLU A 182 2.31 12.31 9.34
C GLU A 182 1.95 12.92 10.69
N GLN A 183 1.60 14.21 10.70
CA GLN A 183 1.23 14.94 11.91
C GLN A 183 -0.08 14.40 12.50
N ARG A 184 -1.06 14.09 11.64
CA ARG A 184 -2.37 13.60 12.07
C ARG A 184 -2.29 12.17 12.60
N LEU A 185 -1.56 11.29 11.92
CA LEU A 185 -1.38 9.91 12.36
C LEU A 185 -0.64 9.86 13.71
N THR A 186 0.43 10.63 13.86
CA THR A 186 1.19 10.70 15.11
C THR A 186 0.32 11.17 16.26
N ALA A 187 -0.35 12.32 16.11
CA ALA A 187 -1.20 12.87 17.16
C ALA A 187 -2.37 11.94 17.52
N LEU A 188 -2.97 11.27 16.52
CA LEU A 188 -4.05 10.32 16.77
C LEU A 188 -3.54 9.07 17.47
N SER A 189 -2.38 8.54 17.08
CA SER A 189 -1.76 7.39 17.75
C SER A 189 -1.40 7.69 19.20
N GLU A 190 -0.88 8.89 19.49
CA GLU A 190 -0.58 9.32 20.86
C GLU A 190 -1.85 9.43 21.70
N TRP A 191 -2.95 9.89 21.09
CA TRP A 191 -4.23 10.03 21.76
C TRP A 191 -4.88 8.69 22.10
N VAL A 192 -4.85 7.71 21.18
CA VAL A 192 -5.40 6.37 21.46
C VAL A 192 -4.50 5.54 22.40
N GLY A 193 -3.22 5.89 22.50
CA GLY A 193 -2.24 5.15 23.30
C GLY A 193 -1.76 3.85 22.64
N GLN A 194 -0.83 3.16 23.31
CA GLN A 194 -0.42 1.81 22.91
C GLN A 194 -1.47 0.81 23.36
N LEU A 195 -1.90 -0.06 22.46
CA LEU A 195 -2.74 -1.19 22.84
C LEU A 195 -1.87 -2.22 23.57
N GLU A 196 -2.29 -2.62 24.77
CA GLU A 196 -1.66 -3.73 25.47
C GLU A 196 -1.90 -5.01 24.65
N SER A 197 -0.83 -5.73 24.34
CA SER A 197 -0.93 -7.05 23.72
C SER A 197 -1.47 -8.05 24.74
N GLU A 198 -2.68 -8.58 24.51
CA GLU A 198 -3.16 -9.80 25.19
C GLU A 198 -2.32 -11.03 24.81
#